data_AF-A0A3E0Q179-F1
#
_entry.id   AF-A0A3E0Q179-F1
#
_cell.length_a   1.000
_cell.length_b   1.000
_cell.length_c   1.000
_cell.angle_alpha   90.00
_cell.angle_beta   90.00
_cell.angle_gamma   90.00
#
_symmetry.space_group_name_H-M   'P 1'
#
loop_
_entity.id
_entity.type
_entity.pdbx_description
1 polymer ?
#
loop_
_entity_poly.entity_id
_entity_poly.type
_entity_poly.pdbx_seq_one_letter_code
_entity_poly.pdbx_strand_id
1 'polypeptide(L)'
;MSETTVKKLRATDRQAIARKVMTLLKKKYGGSTPKDSRPVLETVLFAICLENCTADSAEAALQKLLDSFHDLNEIRVSSISEIEDVISDLPDPEWRALRIREVLQYTFEKHYAFDLDVIKRKTMDVAEKELGKIRYITPFVRGYVLQQCLGSHVVPVDAHSREALVWMGLVSPDADEGAAAEEMKSAVKKQDAPLFCHLLRELTSDGKYAGTFVAENAADEEGVIDAGTAPERLKSHLARPPRARKKASPKKSRKAVKKTRKKPAKSARTKKSARKKAGTKAVTKKVSKKTAKKKTKKRRAGSR
;
A
#
# COMPACT_ATOMS: atom_id res chain seq x y z
N MET A 1 -6.46 -17.69 28.57
CA MET A 1 -7.10 -17.14 27.36
C MET A 1 -7.45 -18.33 26.50
N SER A 2 -8.72 -18.49 26.13
CA SER A 2 -9.20 -19.62 25.35
C SER A 2 -8.51 -19.58 23.97
N GLU A 3 -7.91 -20.69 23.55
CA GLU A 3 -7.28 -20.82 22.24
C GLU A 3 -8.38 -20.78 21.17
N THR A 4 -8.36 -19.76 20.30
CA THR A 4 -9.38 -19.63 19.25
C THR A 4 -9.02 -20.54 18.08
N THR A 5 -9.98 -21.31 17.59
CA THR A 5 -9.78 -22.24 16.45
C THR A 5 -10.83 -22.02 15.37
N VAL A 6 -10.57 -22.48 14.15
CA VAL A 6 -11.53 -22.40 13.04
C VAL A 6 -12.12 -23.77 12.75
N LYS A 7 -13.46 -23.81 12.64
CA LYS A 7 -14.17 -25.05 12.30
C LYS A 7 -13.73 -25.59 10.95
N LYS A 8 -13.41 -26.89 10.90
CA LYS A 8 -12.99 -27.56 9.66
C LYS A 8 -14.06 -27.40 8.57
N LEU A 9 -13.62 -26.99 7.39
CA LEU A 9 -14.49 -26.63 6.27
C LEU A 9 -14.05 -27.33 4.99
N ARG A 10 -15.01 -27.82 4.20
CA ARG A 10 -14.73 -28.36 2.86
C ARG A 10 -14.40 -27.23 1.89
N ALA A 11 -13.54 -27.49 0.90
CA ALA A 11 -13.14 -26.48 -0.08
C ALA A 11 -14.34 -25.86 -0.84
N THR A 12 -15.35 -26.66 -1.18
CA THR A 12 -16.58 -26.21 -1.85
C THR A 12 -17.37 -25.22 -0.99
N ASP A 13 -17.46 -25.50 0.31
CA ASP A 13 -18.20 -24.69 1.27
C ASP A 13 -17.45 -23.36 1.49
N ARG A 14 -16.11 -23.41 1.59
CA ARG A 14 -15.23 -22.23 1.66
C ARG A 14 -15.43 -21.31 0.45
N GLN A 15 -15.46 -21.87 -0.76
CA GLN A 15 -15.73 -21.10 -1.98
C GLN A 15 -17.12 -20.45 -1.98
N ALA A 16 -18.14 -21.18 -1.51
CA ALA A 16 -19.50 -20.63 -1.43
C ALA A 16 -19.58 -19.45 -0.45
N ILE A 17 -18.92 -19.55 0.71
CA ILE A 17 -18.85 -18.48 1.70
C ILE A 17 -18.09 -17.26 1.15
N ALA A 18 -16.91 -17.47 0.54
CA ALA A 18 -16.13 -16.39 -0.06
C ALA A 18 -16.94 -15.61 -1.11
N ARG A 19 -17.76 -16.29 -1.93
CA ARG A 19 -18.66 -15.63 -2.89
C ARG A 19 -19.76 -14.81 -2.23
N LYS A 20 -20.35 -15.31 -1.13
CA LYS A 20 -21.35 -14.56 -0.35
C LYS A 20 -20.74 -13.30 0.27
N VAL A 21 -19.55 -13.43 0.88
CA VAL A 21 -18.77 -12.29 1.41
C VAL A 21 -18.51 -11.28 0.30
N MET A 22 -17.98 -11.72 -0.84
CA MET A 22 -17.71 -10.83 -1.97
C MET A 22 -18.97 -10.10 -2.44
N THR A 23 -20.13 -10.77 -2.46
CA THR A 23 -21.41 -10.14 -2.83
C THR A 23 -21.82 -9.02 -1.85
N LEU A 24 -21.61 -9.23 -0.54
CA LEU A 24 -21.86 -8.21 0.47
C LEU A 24 -20.92 -7.01 0.32
N LEU A 25 -19.64 -7.26 0.06
CA LEU A 25 -18.65 -6.19 -0.12
C LEU A 25 -18.90 -5.40 -1.41
N LYS A 26 -19.30 -6.06 -2.51
CA LYS A 26 -19.71 -5.40 -3.76
C LYS A 26 -20.84 -4.40 -3.54
N LYS A 27 -21.81 -4.74 -2.70
CA LYS A 27 -22.93 -3.83 -2.36
C LYS A 27 -22.46 -2.56 -1.65
N LYS A 28 -21.35 -2.63 -0.91
CA LYS A 28 -20.83 -1.53 -0.11
C LYS A 28 -19.80 -0.67 -0.85
N TYR A 29 -18.84 -1.31 -1.51
CA TYR A 29 -17.67 -0.64 -2.12
C TYR A 29 -17.73 -0.60 -3.65
N GLY A 30 -18.73 -1.24 -4.26
CA GLY A 30 -18.84 -1.36 -5.72
C GLY A 30 -18.20 -2.63 -6.28
N GLY A 31 -18.40 -2.90 -7.57
CA GLY A 31 -18.00 -4.16 -8.21
C GLY A 31 -16.81 -4.05 -9.16
N SER A 32 -16.10 -2.92 -9.17
CA SER A 32 -15.02 -2.65 -10.13
C SER A 32 -13.68 -2.56 -9.42
N THR A 33 -12.66 -3.20 -9.99
CA THR A 33 -11.27 -3.00 -9.57
C THR A 33 -10.67 -1.82 -10.32
N PRO A 34 -9.87 -0.96 -9.65
CA PRO A 34 -9.03 0.01 -10.33
C PRO A 34 -8.16 -0.69 -11.38
N LYS A 35 -8.02 -0.08 -12.56
CA LYS A 35 -7.06 -0.55 -13.57
C LYS A 35 -5.69 -0.01 -13.20
N ASP A 36 -4.73 -0.91 -12.98
CA ASP A 36 -3.33 -0.56 -12.80
C ASP A 36 -2.58 -0.85 -14.11
N SER A 37 -1.86 0.14 -14.64
CA SER A 37 -1.02 0.01 -15.84
C SER A 37 0.42 0.42 -15.59
N ARG A 38 0.85 0.44 -14.32
CA ARG A 38 2.19 0.84 -13.93
C ARG A 38 3.26 -0.14 -14.45
N PRO A 39 4.50 0.35 -14.68
CA PRO A 39 5.67 -0.52 -14.83
C PRO A 39 5.85 -1.41 -13.59
N VAL A 40 6.47 -2.58 -13.74
CA VAL A 40 6.60 -3.56 -12.63
C VAL A 40 7.30 -2.95 -11.42
N LEU A 41 8.36 -2.17 -11.63
CA LEU A 41 9.09 -1.54 -10.52
C LEU A 41 8.18 -0.58 -9.73
N GLU A 42 7.40 0.24 -10.43
CA GLU A 42 6.45 1.16 -9.78
C GLU A 42 5.32 0.40 -9.09
N THR A 43 4.84 -0.71 -9.65
CA THR A 43 3.88 -1.61 -8.96
C THR A 43 4.46 -2.17 -7.66
N VAL A 44 5.75 -2.52 -7.61
CA VAL A 44 6.42 -2.99 -6.38
C VAL A 44 6.45 -1.87 -5.33
N LEU A 45 6.86 -0.66 -5.73
CA LEU A 45 6.92 0.50 -4.82
C LEU A 45 5.52 0.86 -4.29
N PHE A 46 4.52 0.89 -5.18
CA PHE A 46 3.13 1.10 -4.82
C PHE A 46 2.65 0.04 -3.82
N ALA A 47 2.93 -1.25 -4.08
CA ALA A 47 2.53 -2.33 -3.19
C ALA A 47 3.15 -2.22 -1.80
N ILE A 48 4.40 -1.74 -1.68
CA ILE A 48 5.04 -1.44 -0.39
C ILE A 48 4.29 -0.31 0.33
N CYS A 49 3.87 0.74 -0.37
CA CYS A 49 3.04 1.82 0.20
C CYS A 49 1.62 1.35 0.53
N LEU A 50 1.15 0.30 -0.13
CA LEU A 50 -0.23 -0.16 -0.05
C LEU A 50 -0.52 -1.13 1.09
N GLU A 51 0.43 -2.00 1.43
CA GLU A 51 0.29 -3.00 2.48
C GLU A 51 -0.30 -2.37 3.76
N ASN A 52 -1.38 -2.92 4.31
CA ASN A 52 -2.07 -2.41 5.50
C ASN A 52 -2.59 -0.95 5.39
N CYS A 53 -2.83 -0.44 4.19
CA CYS A 53 -3.25 0.94 3.92
C CYS A 53 -4.34 1.09 2.85
N THR A 54 -4.93 2.28 2.82
CA THR A 54 -5.85 2.66 1.73
C THR A 54 -5.08 2.90 0.43
N ALA A 55 -5.74 2.68 -0.71
CA ALA A 55 -5.14 2.99 -2.01
C ALA A 55 -4.75 4.46 -2.15
N ASP A 56 -5.60 5.37 -1.66
CA ASP A 56 -5.36 6.82 -1.73
C ASP A 56 -4.13 7.24 -0.92
N SER A 57 -3.96 6.70 0.30
CA SER A 57 -2.76 6.95 1.11
C SER A 57 -1.50 6.41 0.43
N ALA A 58 -1.58 5.23 -0.18
CA ALA A 58 -0.46 4.64 -0.89
C ALA A 58 -0.07 5.45 -2.14
N GLU A 59 -1.05 5.92 -2.90
CA GLU A 59 -0.83 6.77 -4.07
C GLU A 59 -0.18 8.11 -3.66
N ALA A 60 -0.73 8.75 -2.63
CA ALA A 60 -0.21 10.02 -2.13
C ALA A 60 1.23 9.87 -1.62
N ALA A 61 1.52 8.77 -0.91
CA ALA A 61 2.87 8.49 -0.41
C ALA A 61 3.87 8.20 -1.54
N LEU A 62 3.48 7.39 -2.54
CA LEU A 62 4.33 7.11 -3.69
C LEU A 62 4.60 8.38 -4.50
N GLN A 63 3.57 9.19 -4.75
CA GLN A 63 3.73 10.46 -5.46
C GLN A 63 4.64 11.42 -4.68
N LYS A 64 4.42 11.58 -3.37
CA LYS A 64 5.25 12.40 -2.49
C LYS A 64 6.71 11.92 -2.49
N LEU A 65 6.93 10.61 -2.48
CA LEU A 65 8.26 10.01 -2.61
C LEU A 65 8.92 10.41 -3.93
N LEU A 66 8.24 10.21 -5.06
CA LEU A 66 8.79 10.52 -6.39
C LEU A 66 9.03 12.03 -6.60
N ASP A 67 8.26 12.90 -5.96
CA ASP A 67 8.41 14.36 -6.05
C ASP A 67 9.50 14.92 -5.12
N SER A 68 9.83 14.19 -4.04
CA SER A 68 10.78 14.67 -3.02
C SER A 68 12.25 14.45 -3.41
N PHE A 69 12.50 13.57 -4.38
CA PHE A 69 13.84 13.22 -4.86
C PHE A 69 13.94 13.47 -6.38
N HIS A 70 15.13 13.77 -6.89
CA HIS A 70 15.34 14.07 -8.30
C HIS A 70 15.07 12.88 -9.22
N ASP A 71 15.49 11.69 -8.78
CA ASP A 71 15.27 10.43 -9.49
C ASP A 71 15.34 9.21 -8.53
N LEU A 72 15.07 8.03 -9.08
CA LEU A 72 15.13 6.77 -8.34
C LEU A 72 16.55 6.42 -7.86
N ASN A 73 17.59 6.96 -8.49
CA ASN A 73 18.97 6.76 -8.04
C ASN A 73 19.25 7.52 -6.75
N GLU A 74 18.72 8.74 -6.63
CA GLU A 74 18.82 9.52 -5.39
C GLU A 74 18.14 8.78 -4.23
N ILE A 75 16.89 8.32 -4.40
CA ILE A 75 16.16 7.55 -3.38
C ILE A 75 16.98 6.33 -2.93
N ARG A 76 17.60 5.60 -3.88
CA ARG A 76 18.39 4.41 -3.60
C ARG A 76 19.60 4.69 -2.70
N VAL A 77 20.27 5.84 -2.90
CA VAL A 77 21.48 6.20 -2.14
C VAL A 77 21.19 7.01 -0.88
N SER A 78 19.93 7.42 -0.68
CA SER A 78 19.47 8.08 0.54
C SER A 78 19.51 7.14 1.75
N SER A 79 19.59 7.75 2.93
CA SER A 79 19.40 7.05 4.19
C SER A 79 17.95 6.57 4.35
N ILE A 80 17.75 5.56 5.20
CA ILE A 80 16.39 5.06 5.49
C ILE A 80 15.55 6.19 6.10
N SER A 81 16.13 6.97 7.01
CA SER A 81 15.44 8.07 7.71
C SER A 81 14.96 9.18 6.77
N GLU A 82 15.73 9.51 5.73
CA GLU A 82 15.29 10.50 4.72
C GLU A 82 14.07 10.00 3.94
N ILE A 83 14.03 8.72 3.58
CA ILE A 83 12.88 8.12 2.88
C ILE A 83 11.68 8.02 3.84
N GLU A 84 11.93 7.58 5.08
CA GLU A 84 10.94 7.46 6.15
C GLU A 84 10.23 8.79 6.42
N ASP A 85 10.98 9.89 6.56
CA ASP A 85 10.44 11.23 6.78
C ASP A 85 9.43 11.63 5.70
N VAL A 86 9.70 11.26 4.44
CA VAL A 86 8.83 11.54 3.30
C VAL A 86 7.53 10.75 3.38
N ILE A 87 7.59 9.46 3.75
CA ILE A 87 6.41 8.57 3.81
C ILE A 87 5.85 8.38 5.23
N SER A 88 6.20 9.27 6.15
CA SER A 88 5.87 9.22 7.59
C SER A 88 4.37 9.17 7.93
N ASP A 89 3.52 9.49 6.95
CA ASP A 89 2.06 9.41 7.08
C ASP A 89 1.53 7.95 6.98
N LEU A 90 2.36 7.01 6.52
CA LEU A 90 2.04 5.58 6.44
C LEU A 90 2.38 4.86 7.77
N PRO A 91 1.72 3.72 8.09
CA PRO A 91 2.09 2.88 9.22
C PRO A 91 3.38 2.12 8.92
N ASP A 92 4.20 1.92 9.95
CA ASP A 92 5.53 1.28 9.89
C ASP A 92 6.45 1.90 8.81
N PRO A 93 6.59 3.24 8.78
CA PRO A 93 7.30 3.95 7.71
C PRO A 93 8.77 3.54 7.63
N GLU A 94 9.40 3.15 8.75
CA GLU A 94 10.80 2.70 8.80
C GLU A 94 11.03 1.42 7.98
N TRP A 95 10.12 0.45 8.09
CA TRP A 95 10.18 -0.80 7.34
C TRP A 95 9.87 -0.59 5.87
N ARG A 96 8.93 0.31 5.55
CA ARG A 96 8.62 0.66 4.15
C ARG A 96 9.80 1.35 3.48
N ALA A 97 10.42 2.30 4.16
CA ALA A 97 11.60 3.01 3.68
C ALA A 97 12.76 2.04 3.38
N LEU A 98 13.03 1.10 4.30
CA LEU A 98 14.01 0.03 4.08
C LEU A 98 13.68 -0.78 2.81
N ARG A 99 12.44 -1.26 2.68
CA ARG A 99 12.01 -2.09 1.53
C ARG A 99 12.10 -1.33 0.21
N ILE A 100 11.69 -0.06 0.17
CA ILE A 100 11.78 0.80 -1.01
C ILE A 100 13.24 0.88 -1.47
N ARG A 101 14.15 1.23 -0.56
CA ARG A 101 15.58 1.34 -0.89
C ARG A 101 16.16 0.02 -1.37
N GLU A 102 15.81 -1.09 -0.72
CA GLU A 102 16.30 -2.43 -1.06
C GLU A 102 15.78 -2.92 -2.42
N VAL A 103 14.52 -2.63 -2.77
CA VAL A 103 13.98 -2.88 -4.13
C VAL A 103 14.76 -2.10 -5.17
N LEU A 104 15.00 -0.80 -4.93
CA LEU A 104 15.74 0.05 -5.87
C LEU A 104 17.20 -0.40 -6.00
N GLN A 105 17.84 -0.77 -4.89
CA GLN A 105 19.20 -1.30 -4.89
C GLN A 105 19.30 -2.60 -5.68
N TYR A 106 18.46 -3.58 -5.37
CA TYR A 106 18.42 -4.86 -6.08
C TYR A 106 18.19 -4.68 -7.59
N THR A 107 17.23 -3.83 -7.95
CA THR A 107 16.87 -3.58 -9.34
C THR A 107 18.05 -2.99 -10.10
N PHE A 108 18.70 -1.96 -9.53
CA PHE A 108 19.85 -1.31 -10.14
C PHE A 108 21.06 -2.25 -10.25
N GLU A 109 21.41 -2.99 -9.19
CA GLU A 109 22.55 -3.92 -9.22
C GLU A 109 22.37 -5.02 -10.27
N LYS A 110 21.13 -5.47 -10.47
CA LYS A 110 20.83 -6.56 -11.38
C LYS A 110 20.71 -6.13 -12.84
N HIS A 111 20.13 -4.97 -13.09
CA HIS A 111 19.76 -4.52 -14.43
C HIS A 111 20.53 -3.30 -14.92
N TYR A 112 21.33 -2.65 -14.05
CA TYR A 112 21.97 -1.36 -14.30
C TYR A 112 20.98 -0.28 -14.78
N ALA A 113 19.72 -0.45 -14.40
CA ALA A 113 18.58 0.39 -14.76
C ALA A 113 17.48 0.21 -13.72
N PHE A 114 16.57 1.18 -13.61
CA PHE A 114 15.38 1.09 -12.75
C PHE A 114 14.20 0.51 -13.53
N ASP A 115 14.35 -0.73 -13.99
CA ASP A 115 13.35 -1.42 -14.79
C ASP A 115 13.25 -2.89 -14.36
N LEU A 116 12.03 -3.33 -14.08
CA LEU A 116 11.68 -4.72 -13.74
C LEU A 116 10.67 -5.33 -14.73
N ASP A 117 10.34 -4.67 -15.84
CA ASP A 117 9.37 -5.16 -16.82
C ASP A 117 9.81 -6.46 -17.51
N VAL A 118 11.09 -6.82 -17.43
CA VAL A 118 11.57 -8.16 -17.83
C VAL A 118 10.81 -9.29 -17.11
N ILE A 119 10.28 -9.04 -15.90
CA ILE A 119 9.49 -10.00 -15.13
C ILE A 119 8.19 -10.38 -15.87
N LYS A 120 7.57 -9.45 -16.60
CA LYS A 120 6.33 -9.72 -17.38
C LYS A 120 6.50 -10.79 -18.45
N ARG A 121 7.75 -11.07 -18.86
CA ARG A 121 8.07 -12.08 -19.89
C ARG A 121 8.45 -13.45 -19.29
N LYS A 122 8.47 -13.59 -17.97
CA LYS A 122 8.88 -14.81 -17.28
C LYS A 122 7.68 -15.70 -16.95
N THR A 123 7.94 -16.98 -16.75
CA THR A 123 6.93 -17.90 -16.18
C THR A 123 6.66 -17.52 -14.72
N MET A 124 5.51 -17.95 -14.17
CA MET A 124 5.10 -17.58 -12.81
C MET A 124 6.15 -17.98 -11.77
N ASP A 125 6.61 -19.23 -11.83
CA ASP A 125 7.59 -19.75 -10.86
C ASP A 125 8.92 -19.00 -10.91
N VAL A 126 9.34 -18.56 -12.10
CA VAL A 126 10.58 -17.79 -12.27
C VAL A 126 10.39 -16.37 -11.75
N ALA A 127 9.26 -15.73 -12.06
CA ALA A 127 8.92 -14.40 -11.56
C ALA A 127 8.81 -14.39 -10.03
N GLU A 128 8.17 -15.40 -9.44
CA GLU A 128 8.03 -15.53 -7.99
C GLU A 128 9.39 -15.71 -7.30
N LYS A 129 10.23 -16.62 -7.80
CA LYS A 129 11.59 -16.83 -7.28
C LYS A 129 12.46 -15.58 -7.39
N GLU A 130 12.28 -14.82 -8.46
CA GLU A 130 13.05 -13.59 -8.69
C GLU A 130 12.62 -12.47 -7.75
N LEU A 131 11.32 -12.22 -7.61
CA LEU A 131 10.80 -11.26 -6.63
C LEU A 131 11.20 -11.67 -5.20
N GLY A 132 11.21 -12.97 -4.89
CA GLY A 132 11.66 -13.50 -3.60
C GLY A 132 13.14 -13.31 -3.28
N LYS A 133 13.98 -12.91 -4.25
CA LYS A 133 15.40 -12.57 -4.00
C LYS A 133 15.58 -11.14 -3.46
N ILE A 134 14.55 -10.30 -3.58
CA ILE A 134 14.60 -8.94 -3.04
C ILE A 134 14.51 -9.03 -1.51
N ARG A 135 15.49 -8.46 -0.82
CA ARG A 135 15.53 -8.53 0.65
C ARG A 135 14.34 -7.79 1.26
N TYR A 136 13.79 -8.36 2.33
CA TYR A 136 12.70 -7.80 3.14
C TYR A 136 11.36 -7.58 2.42
N ILE A 137 11.20 -8.03 1.17
CA ILE A 137 9.93 -7.97 0.46
C ILE A 137 8.92 -8.92 1.13
N THR A 138 7.71 -8.43 1.40
CA THR A 138 6.70 -9.25 2.07
C THR A 138 5.98 -10.17 1.09
N PRO A 139 5.35 -11.27 1.57
CA PRO A 139 4.49 -12.11 0.76
C PRO A 139 3.38 -11.33 0.07
N PHE A 140 2.80 -10.32 0.74
CA PHE A 140 1.80 -9.43 0.17
C PHE A 140 2.34 -8.68 -1.06
N VAL A 141 3.48 -7.97 -0.92
CA VAL A 141 4.05 -7.19 -2.02
C VAL A 141 4.35 -8.08 -3.22
N ARG A 142 4.97 -9.25 -2.99
CA ARG A 142 5.25 -10.23 -4.05
C ARG A 142 3.97 -10.70 -4.74
N GLY A 143 2.97 -11.12 -3.95
CA GLY A 143 1.70 -11.59 -4.47
C GLY A 143 0.95 -10.52 -5.26
N TYR A 144 0.96 -9.28 -4.77
CA TYR A 144 0.31 -8.15 -5.43
C TYR A 144 0.92 -7.91 -6.82
N VAL A 145 2.25 -7.89 -6.93
CA VAL A 145 2.95 -7.72 -8.20
C VAL A 145 2.66 -8.88 -9.15
N LEU A 146 2.69 -10.13 -8.67
CA LEU A 146 2.35 -11.30 -9.50
C LEU A 146 0.89 -11.24 -10.01
N GLN A 147 -0.05 -10.77 -9.18
CA GLN A 147 -1.45 -10.63 -9.57
C GLN A 147 -1.62 -9.51 -10.60
N GLN A 148 -1.09 -8.31 -10.34
CA GLN A 148 -1.29 -7.14 -11.19
C GLN A 148 -0.50 -7.20 -12.50
N CYS A 149 0.76 -7.64 -12.46
CA CYS A 149 1.64 -7.60 -13.63
C CYS A 149 1.59 -8.87 -14.49
N LEU A 150 1.20 -10.02 -13.91
CA LEU A 150 1.23 -11.31 -14.59
C LEU A 150 -0.14 -12.03 -14.60
N GLY A 151 -1.18 -11.45 -14.01
CA GLY A 151 -2.51 -12.06 -13.96
C GLY A 151 -2.53 -13.39 -13.20
N SER A 152 -1.61 -13.56 -12.25
CA SER A 152 -1.49 -14.80 -11.48
C SER A 152 -2.70 -15.02 -10.58
N HIS A 153 -3.08 -16.28 -10.37
CA HIS A 153 -4.14 -16.66 -9.43
C HIS A 153 -3.57 -16.69 -8.00
N VAL A 154 -3.18 -15.51 -7.52
CA VAL A 154 -2.72 -15.29 -6.15
C VAL A 154 -3.77 -14.46 -5.43
N VAL A 155 -3.92 -14.65 -4.12
CA VAL A 155 -4.73 -13.81 -3.23
C VAL A 155 -3.76 -13.15 -2.25
N PRO A 156 -3.22 -11.96 -2.54
CA PRO A 156 -2.32 -11.28 -1.63
C PRO A 156 -3.07 -10.90 -0.35
N VAL A 157 -2.51 -11.26 0.80
CA VAL A 157 -3.08 -11.00 2.12
C VAL A 157 -2.06 -10.19 2.93
N ASP A 158 -2.48 -9.05 3.44
CA ASP A 158 -1.73 -8.27 4.44
C ASP A 158 -2.28 -8.56 5.85
N ALA A 159 -1.65 -7.99 6.89
CA ALA A 159 -2.01 -8.28 8.27
C ALA A 159 -3.48 -7.93 8.58
N HIS A 160 -3.98 -6.78 8.13
CA HIS A 160 -5.38 -6.42 8.36
C HIS A 160 -6.36 -7.31 7.59
N SER A 161 -6.01 -7.70 6.36
CA SER A 161 -6.79 -8.67 5.57
C SER A 161 -6.82 -10.04 6.23
N ARG A 162 -5.69 -10.48 6.78
CA ARG A 162 -5.58 -11.74 7.54
C ARG A 162 -6.51 -11.73 8.74
N GLU A 163 -6.50 -10.67 9.55
CA GLU A 163 -7.41 -10.54 10.71
C GLU A 163 -8.87 -10.67 10.31
N ALA A 164 -9.29 -9.99 9.23
CA ALA A 164 -10.64 -10.09 8.70
C ALA A 164 -10.97 -11.51 8.21
N LEU A 165 -10.04 -12.20 7.56
CA LEU A 165 -10.24 -13.58 7.09
C LEU A 165 -10.34 -14.59 8.23
N VAL A 166 -9.53 -14.42 9.29
CA VAL A 166 -9.60 -15.22 10.53
C VAL A 166 -10.94 -14.98 11.23
N TRP A 167 -11.37 -13.72 11.36
CA TRP A 167 -12.67 -13.36 11.92
C TRP A 167 -13.84 -13.95 11.12
N MET A 168 -13.68 -14.09 9.80
CA MET A 168 -14.63 -14.80 8.93
C MET A 168 -14.50 -16.32 8.98
N GLY A 169 -13.54 -16.88 9.70
CA GLY A 169 -13.26 -18.33 9.75
C GLY A 169 -12.79 -18.92 8.43
N LEU A 170 -12.30 -18.09 7.50
CA LEU A 170 -11.83 -18.54 6.19
C LEU A 170 -10.37 -19.00 6.20
N VAL A 171 -9.62 -18.57 7.19
CA VAL A 171 -8.18 -18.82 7.40
C VAL A 171 -7.94 -19.18 8.86
N SER A 172 -6.99 -20.06 9.14
CA SER A 172 -6.62 -20.44 10.51
C SER A 172 -6.04 -19.27 11.33
N PRO A 173 -6.34 -19.15 12.63
CA PRO A 173 -5.76 -18.11 13.49
C PRO A 173 -4.22 -18.16 13.61
N ASP A 174 -3.62 -19.32 13.36
CA ASP A 174 -2.16 -19.54 13.41
C ASP A 174 -1.45 -19.30 12.06
N ALA A 175 -2.20 -19.20 10.97
CA ALA A 175 -1.62 -19.02 9.65
C ALA A 175 -0.99 -17.63 9.55
N ASP A 176 0.28 -17.50 9.16
CA ASP A 176 0.86 -16.20 8.80
C ASP A 176 0.25 -15.65 7.48
N GLU A 177 0.65 -14.46 7.05
CA GLU A 177 0.11 -13.83 5.83
C GLU A 177 0.35 -14.67 4.57
N GLY A 178 1.48 -15.37 4.50
CA GLY A 178 1.82 -16.26 3.38
C GLY A 178 0.95 -17.50 3.35
N ALA A 179 0.79 -18.16 4.50
CA ALA A 179 -0.09 -19.31 4.67
C ALA A 179 -1.57 -18.93 4.40
N ALA A 180 -2.00 -17.77 4.89
CA ALA A 180 -3.34 -17.22 4.64
C ALA A 180 -3.60 -17.02 3.13
N ALA A 181 -2.61 -16.50 2.40
CA ALA A 181 -2.69 -16.32 0.96
C ALA A 181 -2.87 -17.66 0.21
N GLU A 182 -2.13 -18.69 0.58
CA GLU A 182 -2.26 -20.03 -0.02
C GLU A 182 -3.59 -20.71 0.34
N GLU A 183 -4.06 -20.57 1.58
CA GLU A 183 -5.39 -21.05 1.99
C GLU A 183 -6.51 -20.41 1.15
N MET A 184 -6.42 -19.10 0.92
CA MET A 184 -7.42 -18.34 0.17
C MET A 184 -7.37 -18.55 -1.34
N LYS A 185 -6.22 -18.93 -1.89
CA LYS A 185 -6.06 -19.27 -3.31
C LYS A 185 -7.05 -20.34 -3.77
N SER A 186 -7.32 -21.33 -2.93
CA SER A 186 -8.31 -22.39 -3.20
C SER A 186 -9.77 -21.94 -3.00
N ALA A 187 -9.99 -20.91 -2.17
CA ALA A 187 -11.28 -20.39 -1.78
C ALA A 187 -11.88 -19.40 -2.81
N VAL A 188 -11.05 -18.78 -3.64
CA VAL A 188 -11.48 -17.76 -4.60
C VAL A 188 -11.13 -18.24 -6.01
N LYS A 189 -12.08 -18.14 -6.95
CA LYS A 189 -11.81 -18.46 -8.35
C LYS A 189 -10.84 -17.46 -8.96
N LYS A 190 -10.01 -17.91 -9.92
CA LYS A 190 -9.03 -17.07 -10.63
C LYS A 190 -9.59 -15.73 -11.11
N GLN A 191 -10.75 -15.75 -11.76
CA GLN A 191 -11.41 -14.55 -12.30
C GLN A 191 -11.91 -13.58 -11.22
N ASP A 192 -12.20 -14.09 -10.02
CA ASP A 192 -12.76 -13.31 -8.91
C ASP A 192 -11.66 -12.80 -7.97
N ALA A 193 -10.45 -13.37 -8.02
CA ALA A 193 -9.36 -13.08 -7.09
C ALA A 193 -8.97 -11.59 -7.06
N PRO A 194 -8.76 -10.88 -8.18
CA PRO A 194 -8.41 -9.46 -8.12
C PRO A 194 -9.48 -8.60 -7.44
N LEU A 195 -10.76 -8.87 -7.73
CA LEU A 195 -11.87 -8.14 -7.15
C LEU A 195 -12.07 -8.48 -5.67
N PHE A 196 -11.91 -9.75 -5.29
CA PHE A 196 -11.94 -10.16 -3.90
C PHE A 196 -10.85 -9.44 -3.08
N CYS A 197 -9.61 -9.43 -3.56
CA CYS A 197 -8.49 -8.75 -2.90
C CYS A 197 -8.73 -7.25 -2.75
N HIS A 198 -9.23 -6.59 -3.81
CA HIS A 198 -9.58 -5.17 -3.74
C HIS A 198 -10.64 -4.91 -2.67
N LEU A 199 -11.75 -5.64 -2.69
CA LEU A 199 -12.85 -5.46 -1.75
C LEU A 199 -12.48 -5.76 -0.30
N LEU A 200 -11.66 -6.78 -0.08
CA LEU A 200 -11.16 -7.11 1.24
C LEU A 200 -10.30 -5.97 1.79
N ARG A 201 -9.39 -5.41 0.98
CA ARG A 201 -8.57 -4.27 1.38
C ARG A 201 -9.39 -3.00 1.61
N GLU A 202 -10.41 -2.73 0.79
CA GLU A 202 -11.35 -1.62 1.05
C GLU A 202 -12.04 -1.80 2.41
N LEU A 203 -12.46 -3.03 2.73
CA LEU A 203 -13.07 -3.33 4.03
C LEU A 203 -12.12 -3.07 5.20
N THR A 204 -10.88 -3.55 5.11
CA THR A 204 -9.94 -3.55 6.22
C THR A 204 -9.21 -2.23 6.39
N SER A 205 -9.19 -1.39 5.37
CA SER A 205 -8.64 -0.03 5.42
C SER A 205 -9.70 1.06 5.64
N ASP A 206 -11.00 0.77 5.50
CA ASP A 206 -12.07 1.72 5.85
C ASP A 206 -11.98 2.06 7.35
N GLY A 207 -11.80 3.35 7.66
CA GLY A 207 -11.65 3.86 9.03
C GLY A 207 -12.82 3.53 9.98
N LYS A 208 -13.98 3.10 9.46
CA LYS A 208 -15.10 2.59 10.28
C LYS A 208 -14.92 1.14 10.74
N TYR A 209 -14.13 0.34 10.01
CA TYR A 209 -13.99 -1.11 10.23
C TYR A 209 -12.53 -1.55 10.49
N ALA A 210 -11.54 -0.71 10.17
CA ALA A 210 -10.14 -0.99 10.45
C ALA A 210 -9.93 -1.33 11.94
N GLY A 211 -9.27 -2.46 12.20
CA GLY A 211 -8.99 -2.96 13.56
C GLY A 211 -10.21 -3.48 14.34
N THR A 212 -11.34 -3.76 13.66
CA THR A 212 -12.56 -4.26 14.33
C THR A 212 -12.75 -5.78 14.20
N PHE A 213 -11.92 -6.45 13.39
CA PHE A 213 -11.99 -7.88 13.10
C PHE A 213 -11.20 -8.70 14.14
N VAL A 214 -11.70 -8.69 15.37
CA VAL A 214 -11.07 -9.38 16.51
C VAL A 214 -11.62 -10.80 16.62
N ALA A 215 -10.77 -11.81 16.48
CA ALA A 215 -11.13 -13.23 16.34
C ALA A 215 -12.04 -13.73 17.49
N GLU A 216 -11.77 -13.29 18.71
CA GLU A 216 -12.53 -13.64 19.91
C GLU A 216 -13.99 -13.18 19.84
N ASN A 217 -14.30 -12.12 19.09
CA ASN A 217 -15.67 -11.65 18.89
C ASN A 217 -16.44 -12.46 17.84
N ALA A 218 -15.76 -13.35 17.10
CA ALA A 218 -16.37 -14.24 16.11
C ALA A 218 -16.49 -15.68 16.60
N ALA A 219 -15.77 -16.04 17.66
CA ALA A 219 -15.79 -17.35 18.26
C ALA A 219 -17.05 -17.59 19.10
N ASP A 220 -17.47 -18.86 19.20
CA ASP A 220 -18.49 -19.29 20.15
C ASP A 220 -17.92 -19.49 21.57
N GLU A 221 -18.73 -20.00 22.50
CA GLU A 221 -18.33 -20.24 23.90
C GLU A 221 -17.16 -21.22 24.03
N GLU A 222 -16.95 -22.09 23.03
CA GLU A 222 -15.85 -23.05 22.97
C GLU A 222 -14.59 -22.48 22.29
N GLY A 223 -14.63 -21.23 21.82
CA GLY A 223 -13.53 -20.61 21.10
C GLY A 223 -13.47 -20.99 19.62
N VAL A 224 -14.54 -21.56 19.04
CA VAL A 224 -14.58 -22.02 17.65
C VAL A 224 -15.22 -20.95 16.76
N ILE A 225 -14.52 -20.58 15.69
CA ILE A 225 -15.04 -19.69 14.65
C ILE A 225 -15.66 -20.54 13.52
N ASP A 226 -16.97 -20.43 13.35
CA ASP A 226 -17.68 -21.02 12.20
C ASP A 226 -17.68 -20.05 11.01
N ALA A 227 -17.15 -20.50 9.87
CA ALA A 227 -17.17 -19.76 8.62
C ALA A 227 -18.56 -19.67 7.99
N GLY A 228 -19.44 -20.64 8.27
CA GLY A 228 -20.81 -20.68 7.75
C GLY A 228 -21.66 -19.49 8.21
N THR A 229 -21.37 -18.93 9.38
CA THR A 229 -22.04 -17.75 9.93
C THR A 229 -21.38 -16.43 9.53
N ALA A 230 -20.22 -16.46 8.86
CA ALA A 230 -19.47 -15.27 8.45
C ALA A 230 -20.27 -14.28 7.58
N PRO A 231 -21.10 -14.70 6.60
CA PRO A 231 -21.89 -13.74 5.82
C PRO A 231 -22.88 -12.93 6.67
N GLU A 232 -23.57 -13.58 7.62
CA GLU A 232 -24.53 -12.89 8.50
C GLU A 232 -23.84 -12.03 9.55
N ARG A 233 -22.71 -12.51 10.12
CA ARG A 233 -21.86 -11.68 11.00
C ARG A 233 -21.38 -10.44 10.25
N LEU A 234 -20.83 -10.60 9.05
CA LEU A 234 -20.32 -9.48 8.24
C LEU A 234 -21.44 -8.52 7.89
N LYS A 235 -22.60 -9.00 7.43
CA LYS A 235 -23.75 -8.15 7.13
C LYS A 235 -24.18 -7.31 8.33
N SER A 236 -24.23 -7.92 9.52
CA SER A 236 -24.55 -7.23 10.78
C SER A 236 -23.49 -6.18 11.14
N HIS A 237 -22.21 -6.53 11.00
CA HIS A 237 -21.07 -5.65 11.24
C HIS A 237 -21.08 -4.43 10.30
N LEU A 238 -21.39 -4.64 9.02
CA LEU A 238 -21.50 -3.57 8.03
C LEU A 238 -22.69 -2.64 8.29
N ALA A 239 -23.80 -3.17 8.83
CA ALA A 239 -25.00 -2.39 9.14
C ALA A 239 -24.87 -1.56 10.43
N ARG A 240 -24.17 -2.10 11.44
CA ARG A 240 -23.92 -1.43 12.73
C ARG A 240 -22.42 -1.38 12.97
N PRO A 241 -21.70 -0.42 12.34
CA PRO A 241 -20.26 -0.29 12.57
C PRO A 241 -20.01 -0.09 14.07
N PRO A 242 -19.05 -0.82 14.67
CA PRO A 242 -18.71 -0.62 16.07
C PRO A 242 -18.28 0.84 16.25
N ARG A 243 -18.71 1.47 17.36
CA ARG A 243 -18.26 2.83 17.68
C ARG A 243 -16.74 2.83 17.68
N ALA A 244 -16.13 3.55 16.72
CA ALA A 244 -14.69 3.68 16.62
C ALA A 244 -14.14 3.99 18.01
N ARG A 245 -13.33 3.08 18.58
CA ARG A 245 -12.54 3.39 19.77
C ARG A 245 -11.68 4.59 19.37
N LYS A 246 -11.99 5.76 19.92
CA LYS A 246 -11.16 6.97 19.73
C LYS A 246 -9.72 6.56 19.99
N LYS A 247 -8.83 6.71 19.00
CA LYS A 247 -7.38 6.64 19.21
C LYS A 247 -7.07 7.49 20.44
N ALA A 248 -6.53 6.86 21.48
CA ALA A 248 -6.06 7.58 22.65
C ALA A 248 -4.89 8.45 22.18
N SER A 249 -5.18 9.71 21.86
CA SER A 249 -4.16 10.73 21.62
C SER A 249 -3.25 10.77 22.85
N PRO A 250 -1.92 10.69 22.72
CA PRO A 250 -1.02 10.79 23.85
C PRO A 250 -1.28 12.12 24.56
N LYS A 251 -1.64 12.05 25.85
CA LYS A 251 -1.77 13.22 26.72
C LYS A 251 -0.45 13.99 26.69
N LYS A 252 -0.36 15.06 25.89
CA LYS A 252 0.64 16.11 26.07
C LYS A 252 0.42 16.70 27.46
N SER A 253 1.28 16.32 28.39
CA SER A 253 1.45 16.97 29.68
C SER A 253 1.93 18.40 29.44
N ARG A 254 0.97 19.34 29.34
CA ARG A 254 1.26 20.77 29.45
C ARG A 254 1.74 21.05 30.87
N LYS A 255 3.06 21.09 31.08
CA LYS A 255 3.66 21.76 32.24
C LYS A 255 3.31 23.25 32.16
N ALA A 256 2.43 23.69 33.06
CA ALA A 256 2.12 25.09 33.29
C ALA A 256 3.33 25.77 33.96
N VAL A 257 4.09 26.55 33.20
CA VAL A 257 5.01 27.54 33.77
C VAL A 257 4.21 28.82 34.03
N LYS A 258 3.86 29.05 35.30
CA LYS A 258 3.38 30.35 35.80
C LYS A 258 4.49 31.39 35.61
N LYS A 259 4.36 32.27 34.61
CA LYS A 259 5.07 33.56 34.59
C LYS A 259 4.16 34.62 35.22
N THR A 260 4.54 35.06 36.40
CA THR A 260 3.98 36.22 37.09
C THR A 260 4.24 37.50 36.30
N ARG A 261 3.18 38.29 36.16
CA ARG A 261 3.05 39.48 35.34
C ARG A 261 3.31 40.70 36.24
N LYS A 262 4.43 41.41 36.07
CA LYS A 262 4.61 42.78 36.61
C LYS A 262 4.24 43.80 35.53
N LYS A 263 3.48 44.83 35.96
CA LYS A 263 2.88 45.93 35.18
C LYS A 263 3.92 46.82 34.47
N PRO A 264 3.53 47.56 33.41
CA PRO A 264 4.43 48.40 32.61
C PRO A 264 4.48 49.86 33.11
N ALA A 265 5.60 50.53 32.87
CA ALA A 265 5.75 51.98 32.94
C ALA A 265 6.31 52.53 31.61
N LYS A 266 5.86 53.74 31.26
CA LYS A 266 5.94 54.44 29.97
C LYS A 266 7.32 55.07 29.69
N SER A 267 7.74 55.10 28.41
CA SER A 267 8.10 56.31 27.62
C SER A 267 8.34 55.86 26.16
N ALA A 268 7.61 56.38 25.15
CA ALA A 268 7.93 57.55 24.31
C ALA A 268 9.43 57.59 23.89
N ARG A 269 9.86 57.65 22.61
CA ARG A 269 9.40 58.49 21.50
C ARG A 269 10.25 58.18 20.23
N THR A 270 9.64 58.15 19.03
CA THR A 270 10.14 58.58 17.67
C THR A 270 11.48 58.03 17.11
N LYS A 271 11.79 57.88 15.81
CA LYS A 271 11.23 58.29 14.48
C LYS A 271 12.02 57.53 13.37
N LYS A 272 11.32 57.21 12.26
CA LYS A 272 11.70 57.24 10.82
C LYS A 272 13.09 56.78 10.30
N SER A 273 13.03 55.94 9.25
CA SER A 273 13.50 56.14 7.84
C SER A 273 14.22 54.89 7.30
N ALA A 274 13.73 54.23 6.24
CA ALA A 274 13.87 54.49 4.79
C ALA A 274 15.06 53.78 4.10
N ARG A 275 14.74 52.71 3.35
CA ARG A 275 15.09 52.42 1.93
C ARG A 275 16.58 52.32 1.47
N LYS A 276 16.97 51.15 0.95
CA LYS A 276 17.55 50.81 -0.41
C LYS A 276 18.30 49.46 -0.34
N LYS A 277 17.92 48.44 -1.13
CA LYS A 277 18.34 48.07 -2.52
C LYS A 277 19.82 47.66 -2.69
N ALA A 278 20.04 46.37 -2.98
CA ALA A 278 20.98 45.75 -3.94
C ALA A 278 20.98 44.22 -3.64
N GLY A 279 21.06 43.24 -4.54
CA GLY A 279 21.18 43.17 -5.99
C GLY A 279 21.52 41.70 -6.37
N THR A 280 20.87 41.19 -7.43
CA THR A 280 21.38 40.19 -8.40
C THR A 280 21.74 38.76 -7.96
N LYS A 281 20.99 37.75 -8.45
CA LYS A 281 21.29 36.91 -9.64
C LYS A 281 20.41 35.64 -9.62
N ALA A 282 19.38 35.60 -10.47
CA ALA A 282 18.67 34.36 -10.81
C ALA A 282 19.12 33.92 -12.20
N VAL A 283 19.79 32.77 -12.27
CA VAL A 283 20.16 32.11 -13.52
C VAL A 283 19.02 31.19 -13.91
N THR A 284 18.27 31.60 -14.94
CA THR A 284 17.40 30.70 -15.70
C THR A 284 18.25 29.86 -16.66
N LYS A 285 18.15 28.53 -16.60
CA LYS A 285 18.57 27.67 -17.71
C LYS A 285 17.46 26.69 -18.11
N LYS A 286 16.86 27.00 -19.26
CA LYS A 286 16.19 26.08 -20.19
C LYS A 286 17.21 25.10 -20.78
N VAL A 287 16.82 23.83 -20.92
CA VAL A 287 17.38 22.86 -21.87
C VAL A 287 16.20 22.02 -22.36
N SER A 288 15.50 22.45 -23.42
CA SER A 288 15.71 22.19 -24.85
C SER A 288 15.28 20.80 -25.32
N LYS A 289 14.06 20.77 -25.89
CA LYS A 289 13.56 19.76 -26.82
C LYS A 289 14.31 19.91 -28.16
N LYS A 290 14.87 18.83 -28.71
CA LYS A 290 15.25 18.76 -30.13
C LYS A 290 14.63 17.53 -30.79
N THR A 291 13.53 17.77 -31.48
CA THR A 291 13.09 17.04 -32.66
C THR A 291 13.94 17.48 -33.85
N ALA A 292 14.39 16.55 -34.68
CA ALA A 292 14.93 16.84 -36.00
C ALA A 292 14.35 15.86 -37.02
N LYS A 293 13.68 16.40 -38.04
CA LYS A 293 13.14 15.68 -39.19
C LYS A 293 13.74 16.28 -40.47
N LYS A 294 14.27 15.39 -41.31
CA LYS A 294 14.21 15.34 -42.80
C LYS A 294 15.08 16.27 -43.68
N LYS A 295 15.78 15.65 -44.65
CA LYS A 295 15.72 15.89 -46.12
C LYS A 295 16.57 14.82 -46.86
N THR A 296 16.00 13.80 -47.50
CA THR A 296 15.72 13.64 -48.95
C THR A 296 16.84 14.05 -49.92
N LYS A 297 17.38 13.09 -50.68
CA LYS A 297 17.94 13.31 -52.03
C LYS A 297 17.59 12.14 -52.95
N LYS A 298 17.15 12.50 -54.15
CA LYS A 298 16.57 11.73 -55.24
C LYS A 298 17.69 11.23 -56.17
N ARG A 299 17.66 9.97 -56.65
CA ARG A 299 18.36 9.52 -57.87
C ARG A 299 17.37 8.74 -58.75
N ARG A 300 17.44 9.04 -60.05
CA ARG A 300 16.54 8.57 -61.14
C ARG A 300 16.84 7.13 -61.55
N ALA A 301 15.81 6.54 -62.18
CA ALA A 301 15.76 5.25 -62.84
C ALA A 301 16.66 5.14 -64.10
N GLY A 302 16.97 3.89 -64.47
CA GLY A 302 17.47 3.46 -65.76
C GLY A 302 17.26 1.93 -65.91
N SER A 303 16.68 1.54 -67.02
CA SER A 303 16.15 0.23 -67.41
C SER A 303 17.22 -0.85 -67.66
N ARG A 304 16.94 -2.09 -67.25
CA ARG A 304 16.87 -3.31 -68.08
C ARG A 304 16.31 -4.46 -67.25
#